data_AF-A0A957T898-F1
#
_entry.id   AF-A0A957T898-F1
#
_cell.length_a   1.000
_cell.length_b   1.000
_cell.length_c   1.000
_cell.angle_alpha   90.00
_cell.angle_beta   90.00
_cell.angle_gamma   90.00
#
_symmetry.space_group_name_H-M   'P 1'
#
loop_
_entity.id
_entity.type
_entity.pdbx_description
1 polymer ?
#
loop_
_entity_poly.entity_id
_entity_poly.type
_entity_poly.pdbx_seq_one_letter_code
_entity_poly.pdbx_strand_id
1 'polypeptide(L)'
;MSLNIGLIGLPNVGKSTLFNALTQTQQAVVANYPFATIEPNRAVVPVPDRRVTHLRELVGVANAIHATIEFVDIAGLVHGASKGEGLGNQFLA
;
A
#
# COMPACT_ATOMS: atom_id res chain seq x y z
N MET A 1 2.63 -13.29 9.38
CA MET A 1 1.91 -12.85 8.15
C MET A 1 1.74 -11.35 8.27
N SER A 2 2.34 -10.56 7.37
CA SER A 2 2.01 -9.14 7.26
C SER A 2 0.61 -9.00 6.67
N LEU A 3 -0.18 -8.07 7.19
CA LEU A 3 -1.50 -7.78 6.64
C LEU A 3 -1.33 -6.88 5.40
N ASN A 4 -1.76 -7.39 4.26
CA ASN A 4 -1.66 -6.70 2.97
C ASN A 4 -3.06 -6.30 2.48
N ILE A 5 -3.20 -5.06 2.00
CA ILE A 5 -4.45 -4.50 1.51
C ILE A 5 -4.27 -4.10 0.04
N GLY A 6 -5.02 -4.72 -0.85
CA GLY A 6 -5.09 -4.34 -2.26
C GLY A 6 -6.06 -3.19 -2.49
N LEU A 7 -5.60 -2.11 -3.13
CA LEU A 7 -6.48 -1.06 -3.66
C LEU A 7 -7.00 -1.51 -5.02
N ILE A 8 -8.33 -1.68 -5.12
CA ILE A 8 -9.03 -2.09 -6.34
C ILE A 8 -10.06 -1.02 -6.69
N GLY A 9 -10.21 -0.73 -7.98
CA GLY A 9 -11.20 0.22 -8.47
C GLY A 9 -11.24 0.25 -9.99
N LEU A 10 -12.32 0.82 -10.52
CA LEU A 10 -12.45 1.08 -11.95
C LEU A 10 -11.36 2.07 -12.43
N PRO A 11 -11.08 2.13 -13.74
CA PRO A 11 -10.22 3.18 -14.29
C PRO A 11 -10.69 4.58 -13.88
N ASN A 12 -9.76 5.47 -13.58
CA ASN A 12 -9.98 6.89 -13.28
C ASN A 12 -10.80 7.23 -12.01
N VAL A 13 -10.99 6.29 -11.08
CA VAL A 13 -11.70 6.56 -9.79
C VAL A 13 -10.83 7.24 -8.72
N GLY A 14 -9.61 7.67 -9.06
CA GLY A 14 -8.68 8.29 -8.10
C GLY A 14 -7.85 7.31 -7.27
N LYS A 15 -7.77 6.03 -7.66
CA LYS A 15 -6.99 5.00 -6.96
C LYS A 15 -5.51 5.39 -6.80
N SER A 16 -4.86 5.86 -7.87
CA SER A 16 -3.46 6.31 -7.82
C SER A 16 -3.30 7.60 -7.01
N THR A 17 -4.31 8.47 -6.97
CA THR A 17 -4.33 9.67 -6.11
C THR A 17 -4.35 9.27 -4.64
N LEU A 18 -5.19 8.30 -4.26
CA LEU A 18 -5.23 7.78 -2.89
C LEU A 18 -3.92 7.08 -2.50
N PHE A 19 -3.40 6.23 -3.38
CA PHE A 19 -2.12 5.55 -3.15
C PHE A 19 -0.99 6.55 -2.94
N ASN A 20 -0.92 7.59 -3.78
CA ASN A 20 0.07 8.66 -3.64
C ASN A 20 -0.11 9.46 -2.35
N ALA A 21 -1.35 9.71 -1.91
CA ALA A 21 -1.58 10.38 -0.64
C ALA A 21 -1.10 9.55 0.56
N LEU A 22 -1.29 8.22 0.51
CA LEU A 22 -0.82 7.27 1.52
C LEU A 22 0.72 7.18 1.54
N THR A 23 1.40 7.30 0.39
CA THR A 23 2.88 7.25 0.31
C THR A 23 3.56 8.59 0.58
N GLN A 24 2.94 9.72 0.19
CA GLN A 24 3.50 11.06 0.40
C GLN A 24 3.39 11.54 1.84
N THR A 25 2.36 11.10 2.57
CA THR A 25 2.19 11.47 3.99
C THR A 25 3.30 10.89 4.86
N GLN A 26 3.96 9.80 4.43
CA GLN A 26 4.99 9.13 5.21
C GLN A 26 6.00 8.50 4.25
N GLN A 27 7.08 9.23 3.92
CA GLN A 27 8.33 8.76 3.29
C GLN A 27 8.33 7.25 3.02
N ALA A 28 7.62 6.83 1.95
CA ALA A 28 7.50 5.42 1.65
C ALA A 28 8.91 4.92 1.36
N VAL A 29 9.36 3.92 2.12
CA VAL A 29 10.59 3.21 1.81
C VAL A 29 10.33 2.47 0.50
N VAL A 30 10.57 3.15 -0.61
CA VAL A 30 10.58 2.57 -1.95
C VAL A 30 11.84 1.72 -2.01
N ALA A 31 11.74 0.47 -1.56
CA ALA A 31 12.77 -0.51 -1.79
C ALA A 31 12.74 -0.84 -3.30
N ASN A 32 13.62 -0.20 -4.06
CA ASN A 32 13.86 -0.54 -5.46
C ASN A 32 14.54 -1.91 -5.51
N TYR A 33 13.77 -2.98 -5.71
CA TYR A 33 14.34 -4.27 -6.08
C TYR A 33 14.66 -4.25 -7.59
N PRO A 34 15.94 -4.29 -8.00
CA PRO A 34 16.28 -4.36 -9.40
C PRO A 34 15.89 -5.75 -9.93
N PHE A 35 15.36 -5.82 -11.17
CA PHE A 35 14.96 -7.01 -11.95
C PHE A 35 13.47 -7.43 -11.98
N ALA A 36 12.53 -6.69 -11.40
CA ALA A 36 11.14 -7.13 -11.37
C ALA A 36 10.29 -6.68 -12.58
N THR A 37 9.62 -7.65 -13.20
CA THR A 37 8.58 -7.51 -14.22
C THR A 37 7.41 -6.71 -13.63
N ILE A 38 7.23 -5.44 -14.03
CA ILE A 38 6.19 -4.47 -13.58
C ILE A 38 5.55 -4.83 -12.22
N GLU A 39 6.31 -4.72 -11.14
CA GLU A 39 5.78 -4.98 -9.80
C GLU A 39 4.68 -3.98 -9.42
N PRO A 40 3.59 -4.42 -8.77
CA PRO A 40 2.55 -3.52 -8.31
C PRO A 40 3.13 -2.53 -7.31
N ASN A 41 2.70 -1.26 -7.35
CA ASN A 41 3.21 -0.26 -6.42
C ASN A 41 2.85 -0.67 -4.99
N ARG A 42 3.84 -0.82 -4.11
CA ARG A 42 3.66 -1.18 -2.70
C ARG A 42 3.98 0.00 -1.79
N ALA A 43 3.24 0.14 -0.70
CA ALA A 43 3.41 1.18 0.29
C ALA A 43 3.25 0.62 1.70
N VAL A 44 4.21 0.86 2.59
CA VAL A 44 4.10 0.48 4.00
C VAL A 44 3.72 1.71 4.81
N VAL A 45 2.58 1.66 5.47
CA VAL A 45 2.00 2.79 6.21
C VAL A 45 1.87 2.42 7.69
N PRO A 46 2.53 3.13 8.62
CA PRO A 46 2.28 2.97 10.06
C PRO A 46 0.86 3.40 10.45
N VAL A 47 0.25 2.59 11.31
CA VAL A 47 -1.08 2.81 11.85
C VAL A 47 -1.03 3.93 12.89
N PRO A 48 -1.77 5.04 12.70
CA PRO A 48 -1.83 6.11 13.67
C PRO A 48 -2.52 5.61 14.94
N ASP A 49 -1.77 5.55 16.04
CA ASP A 49 -2.28 5.07 17.33
C ASP A 49 -1.80 5.97 18.47
N ARG A 50 -2.74 6.70 19.06
CA ARG A 50 -2.47 7.61 20.19
C ARG A 50 -1.97 6.87 21.43
N ARG A 51 -2.30 5.59 21.59
CA ARG A 51 -1.85 4.78 22.74
C ARG A 51 -0.35 4.57 22.69
N VAL A 52 0.19 4.30 21.51
CA VAL A 52 1.64 4.13 21.31
C VAL A 52 2.37 5.43 21.63
N THR A 53 1.85 6.56 21.18
CA THR A 53 2.40 7.89 21.51
C THR A 53 2.37 8.16 23.01
N HIS A 54 1.25 7.87 23.68
CA HIS A 54 1.11 8.07 25.12
C HIS A 54 2.05 7.18 25.93
N LEU A 55 2.19 5.90 25.56
CA LEU A 55 3.13 4.99 26.19
C LEU A 55 4.58 5.45 26.02
N ARG A 56 4.94 5.98 24.84
CA ARG A 56 6.27 6.56 24.59
C ARG A 56 6.59 7.68 25.58
N GLU A 57 5.62 8.57 25.81
CA GLU A 57 5.75 9.69 26.75
C GLU A 57 5.82 9.22 28.21
N LEU A 58 5.00 8.24 28.59
CA LEU A 58 4.99 7.68 29.95
C LEU A 58 6.29 6.94 30.29
N VAL A 59 6.85 6.19 29.35
CA VAL A 59 8.08 5.38 29.57
C VAL A 59 9.34 6.19 29.30
N GLY A 60 9.25 7.32 28.58
CA GLY A 60 10.37 8.21 28.30
C GLY A 60 11.34 7.68 27.24
N VAL A 61 10.85 6.95 26.23
CA VAL A 61 11.70 6.39 25.15
C VAL A 61 11.79 7.33 23.94
N ALA A 62 12.95 7.34 23.28
CA ALA A 62 13.20 8.22 22.14
C ALA A 62 12.30 7.91 20.93
N ASN A 63 12.03 6.62 20.69
CA ASN A 63 11.35 6.14 19.48
C ASN A 63 10.05 5.40 19.83
N ALA A 64 8.98 5.67 19.06
CA ALA A 64 7.77 4.86 19.05
C ALA A 64 7.73 4.00 17.77
N ILE A 65 7.48 2.70 17.94
CA ILE A 65 7.30 1.78 16.81
C ILE A 65 5.81 1.53 16.67
N HIS A 66 5.23 2.01 15.56
CA HIS A 66 3.84 1.77 15.22
C HIS A 66 3.69 0.44 14.47
N ALA A 67 2.54 -0.20 14.62
CA ALA A 67 2.14 -1.29 13.73
C ALA A 67 2.07 -0.76 12.29
N THR A 68 2.35 -1.60 11.29
CA THR A 68 2.34 -1.21 9.88
C THR A 68 1.32 -2.02 9.08
N ILE A 69 0.82 -1.42 8.00
CA ILE A 69 -0.03 -2.06 7.00
C ILE A 69 0.65 -1.89 5.64
N GLU A 70 0.67 -2.94 4.83
CA GLU A 70 1.15 -2.89 3.45
C GLU A 70 -0.05 -2.65 2.50
N PHE A 71 -0.01 -1.56 1.76
CA PHE A 71 -0.94 -1.28 0.67
C PHE A 71 -0.32 -1.65 -0.66
N VAL A 72 -1.11 -2.27 -1.52
CA VAL A 72 -0.71 -2.68 -2.88
C VAL A 72 -1.65 -1.99 -3.87
N ASP A 73 -1.10 -1.19 -4.78
CA ASP A 73 -1.86 -0.62 -5.89
C ASP A 73 -2.03 -1.68 -6.98
N ILE A 74 -3.22 -2.27 -7.04
CA ILE A 74 -3.57 -3.24 -8.08
C ILE A 74 -4.06 -2.44 -9.27
N ALA A 75 -3.56 -2.73 -10.48
CA ALA A 75 -4.01 -2.00 -11.66
C ALA A 75 -5.52 -2.19 -11.88
N GLY A 76 -6.16 -1.20 -12.49
CA GLY A 76 -7.62 -1.19 -12.64
C GLY A 76 -8.12 -2.39 -13.42
N LEU A 77 -9.08 -3.12 -12.85
CA LEU A 77 -9.77 -4.21 -13.54
C LEU A 77 -10.66 -3.59 -14.64
N VAL A 78 -10.29 -3.80 -15.89
CA VAL A 78 -11.10 -3.40 -17.04
C VAL A 78 -12.17 -4.47 -17.29
N HIS A 79 -13.35 -4.07 -17.73
CA HIS A 79 -14.39 -5.00 -18.16
C HIS A 79 -13.83 -5.91 -19.27
N GLY A 80 -13.88 -7.23 -19.10
CA GLY A 80 -13.23 -8.19 -20.02
C GLY A 80 -11.88 -8.74 -19.54
N ALA A 81 -11.38 -8.29 -18.40
CA ALA A 81 -10.17 -8.81 -17.72
C ALA A 81 -10.13 -10.35 -17.62
N SER A 82 -11.27 -10.97 -17.33
CA SER A 82 -11.41 -12.43 -17.22
C SER A 82 -11.34 -13.20 -18.54
N LYS A 83 -11.48 -12.49 -19.68
CA LYS A 83 -11.46 -13.06 -21.04
C LYS A 83 -10.12 -12.82 -21.75
N GLY A 84 -9.13 -12.24 -21.07
CA GLY A 84 -7.80 -11.97 -21.63
C GLY A 84 -7.67 -10.66 -22.41
N GLU A 85 -8.71 -9.83 -22.45
CA GLU A 85 -8.63 -8.46 -22.98
C GLU A 85 -7.96 -7.56 -21.93
N GLY A 86 -6.64 -7.64 -21.84
CA GLY A 86 -5.78 -6.91 -20.91
C GLY A 86 -5.05 -7.80 -19.90
N LEU A 87 -4.30 -7.19 -18.99
CA LEU A 87 -3.55 -7.88 -17.91
C LEU A 87 -4.46 -8.44 -16.79
N GLY A 88 -5.78 -8.44 -17.00
CA GLY A 88 -6.85 -8.75 -16.05
C GLY A 88 -6.68 -10.02 -15.22
N ASN A 89 -6.32 -11.13 -15.86
CA ASN A 89 -6.15 -12.42 -15.18
C ASN A 89 -4.91 -12.46 -14.27
N GLN A 90 -3.89 -11.64 -14.53
CA GLN A 90 -2.72 -11.52 -13.64
C GLN A 90 -3.04 -10.71 -12.38
N PHE A 91 -4.14 -9.95 -12.36
CA PHE A 91 -4.57 -9.18 -11.19
C PHE A 91 -5.53 -9.94 -10.26
N LEU A 92 -6.10 -11.05 -10.71
CA LEU A 92 -7.04 -11.87 -9.94
C LEU A 92 -6.38 -13.11 -9.30
N ALA A 93 -5.11 -13.37 -9.61
CA ALA A 93 -4.34 -14.53 -9.18
C ALA A 93 -3.40 -14.20 -8.00
#